data_AF-A0A225NAT3-F1
#
_entry.id   AF-A0A225NAT3-F1
#
_cell.length_a   1.000
_cell.length_b   1.000
_cell.length_c   1.000
_cell.angle_alpha   90.00
_cell.angle_beta   90.00
_cell.angle_gamma   90.00
#
_symmetry.space_group_name_H-M   'P 1'
#
loop_
_entity.id
_entity.type
_entity.pdbx_description
1 polymer ?
#
loop_
_entity_poly.entity_id
_entity_poly.type
_entity_poly.pdbx_seq_one_letter_code
_entity_poly.pdbx_strand_id
1 'polypeptide(L)'
;MAQYIHLRSLREEGALSQSELSAILGIEKASSTRVLDELEQRQLILRERNREDRRVVVVSLSDQGRKKIDQAMKAARTAADRASRGFEEDELLQLFAAMDKLIGNLSS
;
A
#
# COMPACT_ATOMS: atom_id res chain seq x y z
N MET A 1 -2.02 -9.88 -1.39
CA MET A 1 -1.16 -8.72 -1.06
C MET A 1 -1.41 -7.49 -1.93
N ALA A 2 -1.46 -7.62 -3.27
CA ALA A 2 -1.44 -6.47 -4.20
C ALA A 2 -2.52 -5.40 -3.95
N GLN A 3 -3.77 -5.77 -3.63
CA GLN A 3 -4.83 -4.77 -3.35
C GLN A 3 -4.58 -3.94 -2.07
N TYR A 4 -3.96 -4.54 -1.04
CA TYR A 4 -3.70 -3.85 0.23
C TYR A 4 -2.62 -2.78 0.07
N ILE A 5 -1.54 -3.09 -0.65
CA ILE A 5 -0.44 -2.14 -0.86
C ILE A 5 -0.88 -0.92 -1.67
N HIS A 6 -1.75 -1.07 -2.67
CA HIS A 6 -2.27 0.08 -3.44
C HIS A 6 -3.11 1.01 -2.56
N LEU A 7 -4.05 0.44 -1.78
CA LEU A 7 -4.89 1.24 -0.89
C LEU A 7 -4.08 1.90 0.22
N ARG A 8 -3.06 1.21 0.75
CA ARG A 8 -2.16 1.74 1.77
C ARG A 8 -1.32 2.90 1.23
N SER A 9 -0.69 2.75 0.07
CA SER A 9 0.10 3.82 -0.53
C SER A 9 -0.74 5.05 -0.84
N LEU A 10 -1.96 4.89 -1.38
CA LEU A 10 -2.87 6.02 -1.57
C LEU A 10 -3.37 6.64 -0.26
N ARG A 11 -3.34 5.89 0.86
CA ARG A 11 -3.69 6.40 2.18
C ARG A 11 -2.58 7.26 2.76
N GLU A 12 -1.33 6.85 2.57
CA GLU A 12 -0.12 7.49 3.08
C GLU A 12 0.27 8.73 2.23
N GLU A 13 0.28 8.58 0.90
CA GLU A 13 0.74 9.61 -0.05
C GLU A 13 -0.39 10.53 -0.57
N GLY A 14 -1.65 10.08 -0.44
CA GLY A 14 -2.80 10.78 -1.03
C GLY A 14 -3.05 10.39 -2.49
N ALA A 15 -3.58 11.33 -3.27
CA ALA A 15 -3.91 11.09 -4.68
C ALA A 15 -2.63 11.06 -5.53
N LEU A 16 -2.49 10.01 -6.35
CA LEU A 16 -1.29 9.77 -7.16
C LEU A 16 -1.69 9.48 -8.59
N SER A 17 -0.87 9.87 -9.56
CA SER A 17 -1.00 9.30 -10.90
C SER A 17 -0.74 7.80 -10.86
N GLN A 18 -1.36 7.06 -11.78
CA GLN A 18 -1.11 5.61 -11.87
C GLN A 18 0.38 5.28 -12.12
N SER A 19 1.12 6.15 -12.81
CA SER A 19 2.57 6.03 -12.99
C SER A 19 3.33 6.17 -11.68
N GLU A 20 3.02 7.17 -10.87
CA GLU A 20 3.65 7.39 -9.56
C GLU A 20 3.33 6.22 -8.62
N LEU A 21 2.07 5.77 -8.59
CA LEU A 21 1.68 4.62 -7.79
C LEU A 21 2.42 3.35 -8.20
N SER A 22 2.58 3.08 -9.50
CA SER A 22 3.32 1.90 -9.97
C SER A 22 4.81 1.98 -9.58
N ALA A 23 5.41 3.17 -9.70
CA ALA A 23 6.81 3.41 -9.34
C ALA A 23 7.07 3.20 -7.85
N ILE A 24 6.22 3.75 -6.97
CA ILE A 24 6.32 3.58 -5.51
C ILE A 24 6.19 2.10 -5.13
N LEU A 25 5.30 1.37 -5.80
CA LEU A 25 5.05 -0.04 -5.51
C LEU A 25 6.09 -0.98 -6.14
N GLY A 26 6.99 -0.48 -7.00
CA GLY A 26 7.99 -1.29 -7.69
C GLY A 26 7.39 -2.34 -8.63
N ILE A 27 6.21 -2.08 -9.21
CA ILE A 27 5.51 -3.01 -10.10
C ILE A 27 5.30 -2.43 -11.49
N GLU A 28 5.12 -3.30 -12.47
CA GLU A 28 4.76 -2.87 -13.82
C GLU A 28 3.38 -2.19 -13.86
N LYS A 29 3.26 -1.14 -14.69
CA LYS A 29 2.03 -0.37 -14.86
C LYS A 29 0.84 -1.26 -15.27
N ALA A 30 1.08 -2.26 -16.13
CA ALA A 30 0.05 -3.20 -16.57
C ALA A 30 -0.50 -4.05 -15.40
N SER A 31 0.39 -4.51 -14.52
CA SER A 31 0.01 -5.25 -13.30
C SER A 31 -0.77 -4.36 -12.33
N SER A 32 -0.37 -3.08 -12.19
CA SER A 32 -1.11 -2.11 -11.37
C SER A 32 -2.51 -1.83 -11.94
N THR A 33 -2.67 -1.69 -13.26
CA THR A 33 -3.98 -1.43 -13.90
C THR A 33 -5.02 -2.44 -13.47
N ARG A 34 -4.72 -3.74 -13.55
CA ARG A 34 -5.67 -4.80 -13.19
C ARG A 34 -6.13 -4.68 -11.73
N VAL A 35 -5.20 -4.39 -10.82
CA VAL A 35 -5.52 -4.23 -9.39
C VAL A 35 -6.39 -2.99 -9.19
N LEU A 36 -6.09 -1.90 -9.88
CA LEU A 36 -6.90 -0.67 -9.82
C LEU A 36 -8.30 -0.89 -10.40
N ASP A 37 -8.44 -1.67 -11.48
CA ASP A 37 -9.74 -2.05 -12.05
C ASP A 37 -10.61 -2.79 -11.03
N GLU A 38 -10.04 -3.79 -10.34
CA GLU A 38 -10.75 -4.51 -9.29
C GLU A 38 -11.12 -3.61 -8.10
N LEU A 39 -10.24 -2.67 -7.72
CA LEU A 39 -10.50 -1.73 -6.62
C LEU A 39 -11.59 -0.70 -6.97
N GLU A 40 -11.62 -0.22 -8.21
CA GLU A 40 -12.62 0.72 -8.71
C GLU A 40 -13.99 0.05 -8.85
N GLN A 41 -14.05 -1.18 -9.40
CA GLN A 41 -15.29 -1.96 -9.44
C GLN A 41 -15.91 -2.17 -8.05
N ARG A 42 -15.05 -2.26 -7.03
CA ARG A 42 -15.46 -2.38 -5.62
C ARG A 42 -15.71 -1.03 -4.94
N GLN A 43 -15.64 0.07 -5.68
CA GLN A 43 -15.87 1.45 -5.22
C GLN A 43 -14.91 1.89 -4.10
N LEU A 44 -13.71 1.29 -4.05
CA LEU A 44 -12.69 1.61 -3.05
C LEU A 44 -11.74 2.73 -3.50
N ILE A 45 -11.68 3.00 -4.80
CA ILE A 45 -10.89 4.09 -5.37
C ILE A 45 -11.74 4.89 -6.35
N LEU A 46 -11.24 6.08 -6.69
CA LEU A 46 -11.73 6.93 -7.76
C LEU A 46 -10.58 7.14 -8.75
N ARG A 47 -10.89 7.08 -10.05
CA ARG A 47 -9.95 7.44 -11.11
C ARG A 47 -10.49 8.59 -11.94
N GLU A 48 -9.69 9.64 -12.03
CA GLU A 48 -10.03 10.85 -12.77
C GLU A 48 -8.92 11.19 -13.74
N ARG A 49 -9.28 11.61 -14.96
CA ARG A 49 -8.29 12.16 -15.89
C ARG A 49 -7.90 13.54 -15.40
N ASN A 50 -6.59 13.81 -15.34
CA ASN A 50 -6.09 15.12 -14.99
C ASN A 50 -6.63 16.17 -15.98
N ARG A 51 -7.03 17.34 -15.46
CA ARG A 51 -7.63 18.43 -16.24
C ARG A 51 -6.62 19.10 -17.17
N GLU A 52 -5.35 19.15 -16.78
CA GLU A 52 -4.26 19.79 -17.52
C GLU A 52 -3.64 18.84 -18.55
N ASP A 53 -3.45 17.57 -18.20
CA ASP A 53 -3.03 16.51 -19.13
C ASP A 53 -3.98 15.30 -19.07
N ARG A 54 -4.90 15.21 -20.04
CA ARG A 54 -5.91 14.12 -20.12
C ARG A 54 -5.31 12.73 -20.32
N ARG A 55 -4.00 12.62 -20.60
CA ARG A 55 -3.27 11.35 -20.67
C ARG A 55 -2.92 10.81 -19.29
N VAL A 56 -2.89 11.67 -18.27
CA VAL A 56 -2.62 11.29 -16.89
C VAL A 56 -3.92 10.89 -16.20
N VAL A 57 -3.92 9.70 -15.60
CA VAL A 57 -5.01 9.22 -14.74
C VAL A 57 -4.54 9.33 -13.30
N VAL A 58 -5.24 10.14 -12.53
CA VAL A 58 -5.04 10.32 -11.09
C VAL A 58 -5.96 9.35 -10.36
N VAL A 59 -5.39 8.63 -9.39
CA VAL A 59 -6.03 7.65 -8.55
C VAL A 59 -6.13 8.21 -7.14
N SER A 60 -7.29 8.11 -6.51
CA SER A 60 -7.48 8.50 -5.12
C SER A 60 -8.37 7.49 -4.38
N LEU A 61 -8.33 7.48 -3.05
CA LEU A 61 -9.25 6.68 -2.25
C LEU A 61 -10.64 7.32 -2.22
N SER A 62 -11.66 6.48 -2.43
CA SER A 62 -13.03 6.84 -2.06
C SER A 62 -13.18 6.86 -0.53
N ASP A 63 -14.29 7.39 -0.02
CA ASP A 63 -14.60 7.33 1.42
C ASP A 63 -14.70 5.88 1.93
N GLN A 64 -15.25 4.98 1.11
CA GLN A 64 -15.31 3.56 1.44
C GLN A 64 -13.91 2.93 1.46
N GLY A 65 -13.06 3.29 0.49
CA GLY A 65 -11.67 2.90 0.43
C GLY A 65 -10.90 3.31 1.68
N ARG A 66 -11.02 4.59 2.08
CA ARG A 66 -10.41 5.15 3.29
C ARG A 66 -10.82 4.38 4.54
N LYS A 67 -12.12 4.17 4.74
CA LYS A 67 -12.62 3.41 5.89
C LYS A 67 -12.08 1.97 5.92
N LYS A 68 -12.04 1.32 4.76
CA LYS A 68 -11.59 -0.06 4.64
C LYS A 68 -10.10 -0.21 4.95
N ILE A 69 -9.26 0.67 4.40
CA ILE A 69 -7.82 0.59 4.65
C ILE A 69 -7.49 0.96 6.10
N ASP A 70 -8.18 1.94 6.69
CA ASP A 70 -8.00 2.31 8.09
C ASP A 70 -8.35 1.14 9.04
N GLN A 71 -9.43 0.41 8.76
CA GLN A 71 -9.78 -0.81 9.50
C GLN A 71 -8.70 -1.89 9.36
N ALA A 72 -8.19 -2.12 8.15
CA ALA A 72 -7.15 -3.11 7.91
C ALA A 72 -5.82 -2.72 8.61
N MET A 73 -5.43 -1.45 8.57
CA MET A 73 -4.25 -0.94 9.29
C MET A 73 -4.40 -1.09 10.81
N LYS A 74 -5.58 -0.80 11.36
CA LYS A 74 -5.87 -1.00 12.79
C LYS A 74 -5.77 -2.48 13.18
N ALA A 75 -6.29 -3.38 12.36
CA ALA A 75 -6.20 -4.82 12.60
C ALA A 75 -4.75 -5.31 12.54
N ALA A 76 -3.97 -4.85 11.54
CA ALA A 76 -2.55 -5.16 11.42
C ALA A 76 -1.75 -4.67 12.63
N ARG A 77 -1.99 -3.44 13.10
CA ARG A 77 -1.37 -2.91 14.32
C ARG A 77 -1.73 -3.74 15.56
N THR A 78 -3.00 -4.09 15.71
CA THR A 78 -3.45 -4.95 16.83
C THR A 78 -2.77 -6.32 16.79
N ALA A 79 -2.55 -6.89 15.60
CA ALA A 79 -1.82 -8.15 15.45
C ALA A 79 -0.34 -7.99 15.79
N ALA A 80 0.31 -6.91 15.34
CA ALA A 80 1.69 -6.58 15.67
C ALA A 80 1.87 -6.40 17.19
N ASP A 81 1.01 -5.63 17.84
CA ASP A 81 1.00 -5.41 19.29
C ASP A 81 0.82 -6.72 20.09
N ARG A 82 0.19 -7.74 19.50
CA ARG A 82 0.06 -9.08 20.10
C ARG A 82 1.31 -9.92 19.87
N ALA A 83 1.87 -9.87 18.67
CA ALA A 83 3.05 -10.62 18.27
C ALA A 83 4.30 -10.16 19.03
N SER A 84 4.39 -8.87 19.35
CA SER A 84 5.51 -8.27 20.08
C SER A 84 5.40 -8.38 21.61
N ARG A 85 4.35 -9.02 22.15
CA ARG A 85 4.20 -9.13 23.61
C ARG A 85 5.33 -9.95 24.21
N GLY A 86 5.96 -9.41 25.24
CA GLY A 86 7.05 -10.07 25.95
C GLY A 86 8.42 -9.91 25.29
N PHE A 87 8.51 -9.13 24.21
CA PHE A 87 9.79 -8.66 23.68
C PHE A 87 10.14 -7.31 24.32
N GLU A 88 11.41 -7.15 24.69
CA GLU A 88 12.00 -5.84 24.98
C GLU A 88 12.31 -5.09 23.67
N GLU A 89 12.48 -3.78 23.76
CA GLU A 89 12.71 -2.92 22.58
C GLU A 89 13.95 -3.34 21.80
N ASP A 90 15.06 -3.63 22.49
CA ASP A 90 16.31 -4.09 21.88
C ASP A 90 16.16 -5.45 21.16
N GLU A 91 15.30 -6.34 21.67
CA GLU A 91 15.07 -7.65 21.05
C GLU A 91 14.30 -7.51 19.73
N LEU A 92 13.32 -6.60 19.68
CA LEU A 92 12.62 -6.28 18.44
C LEU A 92 13.54 -5.62 17.42
N LEU A 93 14.41 -4.69 17.85
CA LEU A 93 15.38 -4.05 16.97
C LEU A 93 16.35 -5.06 16.36
N GLN A 94 16.85 -6.00 17.16
CA GLN A 94 17.72 -7.07 16.66
C GLN A 94 17.00 -8.00 15.68
N LEU A 95 15.74 -8.33 15.95
CA LEU A 95 14.91 -9.13 15.05
C LEU A 95 14.72 -8.42 13.69
N PHE A 96 14.33 -7.14 13.70
CA PHE A 96 14.17 -6.38 12.46
C PHE A 96 15.47 -6.30 11.67
N ALA A 97 16.59 -6.01 12.33
CA ALA A 97 17.90 -5.97 11.67
C ALA A 97 18.29 -7.33 11.05
N ALA A 98 17.93 -8.45 11.69
CA ALA A 98 18.17 -9.78 11.13
C ALA A 98 17.26 -10.06 9.93
N MET A 99 15.99 -9.66 9.99
CA MET A 99 15.06 -9.79 8.86
C MET A 99 15.49 -8.96 7.66
N ASP A 100 15.94 -7.72 7.86
CA ASP A 100 16.43 -6.86 6.78
C ASP A 100 17.64 -7.48 6.07
N LYS A 101 18.56 -8.10 6.82
CA LYS A 101 19.68 -8.86 6.23
C LYS A 101 19.20 -10.04 5.38
N LEU A 102 18.21 -10.79 5.86
CA LEU A 102 17.63 -11.91 5.10
C LEU A 102 16.97 -11.43 3.81
N ILE A 103 16.18 -10.35 3.86
CA ILE A 103 15.52 -9.77 2.69
C ILE A 103 16.55 -9.26 1.68
N GLY A 104 17.61 -8.61 2.15
CA GLY A 104 18.73 -8.16 1.32
C GLY A 104 19.36 -9.30 0.52
N ASN A 105 19.60 -10.45 1.16
CA ASN A 105 20.18 -11.63 0.51
C ASN A 105 19.24 -12.30 -0.52
N LEU A 106 17.92 -12.12 -0.39
CA LEU A 106 16.93 -12.66 -1.35
C LEU A 106 16.73 -11.75 -2.57
N SER A 107 17.19 -10.51 -2.49
CA SER A 107 17.07 -9.50 -3.56
C SER A 107 18.35 -9.37 -4.40
N SER A 108 19.36 -10.18 -4.09
CA SER A 108 20.66 -10.32 -4.77
C SER A 108 20.76 -11.68 -5.46
#